data_AF-A0A7C9AGY0-F1
#
_entry.id   AF-A0A7C9AGY0-F1
#
_cell.length_a   1.000
_cell.length_b   1.000
_cell.length_c   1.000
_cell.angle_alpha   90.00
_cell.angle_beta   90.00
_cell.angle_gamma   90.00
#
_symmetry.space_group_name_H-M   'P 1'
#
loop_
_entity.id
_entity.type
_entity.pdbx_description
1 polymer ?
#
loop_
_entity_poly.entity_id
_entity_poly.type
_entity_poly.pdbx_seq_one_letter_code
_entity_poly.pdbx_strand_id
1 'polypeptide(L)'
;NLPKFAKSIEFIQGDSTTVGCIKQINMSDDSPFKYMKNRMDEIDFDKYYVKYTTIEGDILGDTLGCIVFENKFEQSEAGCRFTVIGHYHTMGDIKVNED
;
A
#
# COMPACT_ATOMS: atom_id res chain seq x y z
N ASN A 1 -6.61 1.92 16.61
CA ASN A 1 -5.21 2.11 17.09
C ASN A 1 -4.25 1.32 16.22
N LEU A 2 -3.36 2.02 15.49
CA LEU A 2 -2.27 1.42 14.70
C LEU A 2 -1.46 0.32 15.39
N PRO A 3 -1.18 0.33 16.72
CA PRO A 3 -0.47 -0.77 17.37
C PRO A 3 -1.18 -2.14 17.30
N LYS A 4 -2.48 -2.19 16.92
CA LYS A 4 -3.16 -3.46 16.66
C LYS A 4 -2.97 -3.99 15.23
N PHE A 5 -2.51 -3.15 14.30
CA PHE A 5 -2.45 -3.48 12.87
C PHE A 5 -1.06 -3.95 12.45
N ALA A 6 0.00 -3.30 12.94
CA ALA A 6 1.38 -3.63 12.61
C ALA A 6 2.23 -3.78 13.87
N LYS A 7 3.08 -4.81 13.91
CA LYS A 7 4.11 -5.02 14.94
C LYS A 7 5.29 -4.09 14.72
N SER A 8 5.73 -3.95 13.48
CA SER A 8 6.85 -3.09 13.10
C SER A 8 6.71 -2.59 11.67
N ILE A 9 7.42 -1.49 11.40
CA ILE A 9 7.63 -0.97 10.06
C ILE A 9 9.14 -0.80 9.90
N GLU A 10 9.69 -1.35 8.81
CA GLU A 10 11.11 -1.33 8.52
C GLU A 10 11.34 -0.68 7.15
N PHE A 11 12.30 0.23 7.08
CA PHE A 11 12.73 0.86 5.83
C PHE A 11 13.88 0.06 5.24
N ILE A 12 13.57 -0.76 4.23
CA ILE A 12 14.54 -1.64 3.56
C ILE A 12 15.44 -0.84 2.62
N GLN A 13 14.87 0.18 1.98
CA GLN A 13 15.59 1.08 1.07
C GLN A 13 14.96 2.48 1.15
N GLY A 14 15.79 3.51 1.28
CA GLY A 14 15.35 4.90 1.36
C GLY A 14 14.61 5.24 2.66
N ASP A 15 13.99 6.42 2.69
CA ASP A 15 13.17 6.91 3.80
C ASP A 15 11.71 7.17 3.35
N SER A 16 10.81 7.41 4.30
CA SER A 16 9.38 7.59 4.02
C SER A 16 9.03 8.77 3.10
N THR A 17 9.98 9.66 2.82
CA THR A 17 9.78 10.86 2.01
C THR A 17 10.35 10.74 0.60
N THR A 18 10.95 9.60 0.26
CA THR A 18 11.67 9.41 -0.99
C THR A 18 10.93 8.48 -1.96
N VAL A 19 10.78 8.90 -3.22
CA VAL A 19 10.32 8.03 -4.31
C VAL A 19 11.32 6.89 -4.52
N GLY A 20 10.81 5.66 -4.62
CA GLY A 20 11.61 4.43 -4.64
C GLY A 20 11.86 3.83 -3.25
N CYS A 21 11.41 4.49 -2.17
CA CYS A 21 11.48 3.91 -0.82
C CYS A 21 10.75 2.56 -0.76
N ILE A 22 11.38 1.56 -0.18
CA ILE A 22 10.76 0.26 0.11
C ILE A 22 10.58 0.12 1.62
N LYS A 23 9.33 0.09 2.07
CA LYS A 23 8.97 -0.18 3.46
C LYS A 23 8.34 -1.55 3.59
N GLN A 24 8.79 -2.33 4.56
CA GLN A 24 8.14 -3.56 5.00
C GLN A 24 7.27 -3.27 6.21
N ILE A 25 6.03 -3.75 6.18
CA ILE A 25 5.10 -3.68 7.30
C ILE A 25 4.91 -5.11 7.79
N ASN A 26 5.32 -5.37 9.02
CA ASN A 26 5.09 -6.67 9.68
C ASN A 26 3.80 -6.56 10.49
N MET A 27 2.85 -7.44 10.19
CA MET A 27 1.49 -7.36 10.72
C MET A 27 1.40 -7.95 12.14
N SER A 28 0.36 -7.57 12.89
CA SER A 28 0.05 -8.14 14.21
C SER A 28 -0.21 -9.66 14.15
N ASP A 29 -0.07 -10.35 15.28
CA ASP A 29 -0.34 -11.80 15.35
C ASP A 29 -1.80 -12.15 15.03
N ASP A 30 -2.71 -11.19 15.24
CA ASP A 30 -4.14 -11.33 14.95
C ASP A 30 -4.49 -11.06 13.47
N SER A 31 -3.51 -10.64 12.65
CA SER A 31 -3.72 -10.36 11.23
C SER A 31 -3.77 -11.66 10.42
N PRO A 32 -4.65 -11.76 9.41
CA PRO A 32 -4.64 -12.89 8.47
C PRO A 32 -3.40 -12.90 7.57
N PHE A 33 -2.71 -11.77 7.46
CA PHE A 33 -1.47 -11.61 6.69
C PHE A 33 -0.28 -11.40 7.64
N LYS A 34 0.90 -11.84 7.23
CA LYS A 34 2.15 -11.74 7.99
C LYS A 34 2.88 -10.44 7.70
N TYR A 35 3.00 -10.06 6.43
CA TYR A 35 3.73 -8.86 6.03
C TYR A 35 3.37 -8.36 4.63
N MET A 36 3.75 -7.11 4.36
CA MET A 36 3.75 -6.56 3.00
C MET A 36 4.90 -5.58 2.79
N LYS A 37 5.47 -5.56 1.58
CA LYS A 37 6.43 -4.56 1.12
C LYS A 37 5.80 -3.60 0.14
N ASN A 38 5.88 -2.33 0.45
CA ASN A 38 5.38 -1.25 -0.38
C ASN A 38 6.55 -0.43 -0.92
N ARG A 39 6.58 -0.23 -2.23
CA ARG A 39 7.48 0.71 -2.90
C ARG A 39 6.75 2.02 -3.17
N MET A 40 7.33 3.13 -2.76
CA MET A 40 6.81 4.46 -3.08
C MET A 40 7.07 4.78 -4.56
N ASP A 41 6.05 5.08 -5.35
CA ASP A 41 6.18 5.36 -6.77
C ASP A 41 6.11 6.86 -7.08
N GLU A 42 5.30 7.61 -6.31
CA GLU A 42 5.13 9.06 -6.48
C GLU A 42 4.76 9.72 -5.16
N ILE A 43 5.30 10.92 -4.91
CA ILE A 43 4.91 11.81 -3.83
C ILE A 43 4.75 13.21 -4.43
N ASP A 44 3.55 13.76 -4.36
CA ASP A 44 3.23 15.12 -4.81
C ASP A 44 2.65 15.89 -3.62
N PHE A 45 3.48 16.73 -3.01
CA PHE A 45 3.09 17.52 -1.85
C PHE A 45 2.13 18.66 -2.20
N ASP A 46 2.16 19.17 -3.44
CA ASP A 46 1.29 20.27 -3.87
C ASP A 46 -0.14 19.77 -4.11
N LYS A 47 -0.28 18.54 -4.63
CA LYS A 47 -1.57 17.89 -4.86
C LYS A 47 -2.05 17.01 -3.71
N TYR A 48 -1.26 16.92 -2.63
CA TYR A 48 -1.47 15.99 -1.52
C TYR A 48 -1.79 14.57 -2.01
N TYR A 49 -0.92 14.07 -2.89
CA TYR A 49 -1.08 12.80 -3.58
C TYR A 49 0.12 11.89 -3.34
N VAL A 50 -0.15 10.60 -3.17
CA VAL A 50 0.87 9.57 -3.02
C VAL A 50 0.47 8.34 -3.83
N LYS A 51 1.41 7.79 -4.59
CA LYS A 51 1.27 6.51 -5.28
C LYS A 51 2.28 5.52 -4.74
N TYR A 52 1.86 4.30 -4.45
CA TYR A 52 2.76 3.22 -4.08
C TYR A 52 2.27 1.88 -4.59
N THR A 53 3.20 0.94 -4.74
CA THR A 53 2.93 -0.42 -5.18
C THR A 53 3.25 -1.39 -4.05
N THR A 54 2.31 -2.26 -3.69
CA THR A 54 2.60 -3.48 -2.93
C THR A 54 3.26 -4.48 -3.87
N ILE A 55 4.55 -4.71 -3.67
CA ILE A 55 5.42 -5.50 -4.56
C ILE A 55 5.75 -6.90 -4.02
N GLU A 56 5.50 -7.14 -2.74
CA GLU A 56 5.76 -8.41 -2.06
C GLU A 56 4.90 -8.49 -0.80
N GLY A 57 4.58 -9.70 -0.35
CA GLY A 57 3.80 -9.95 0.85
C GLY A 57 2.79 -11.07 0.63
N ASP A 58 2.43 -11.76 1.70
CA ASP A 58 1.43 -12.83 1.64
C ASP A 58 0.01 -12.31 1.37
N ILE A 59 -0.19 -11.00 1.48
CA ILE A 59 -1.40 -10.31 1.02
C ILE A 59 -1.66 -10.43 -0.48
N LEU A 60 -0.61 -10.66 -1.31
CA LEU A 60 -0.76 -10.84 -2.75
C LEU A 60 -1.32 -12.23 -3.12
N GLY A 61 -1.19 -13.20 -2.21
CA GLY A 61 -1.54 -14.60 -2.46
C GLY A 61 -0.79 -15.18 -3.66
N ASP A 62 -1.41 -16.16 -4.32
CA ASP A 62 -0.82 -16.83 -5.49
C ASP A 62 -1.27 -16.19 -6.82
N THR A 63 -2.20 -15.24 -6.79
CA THR A 63 -2.87 -14.71 -7.98
C THR A 63 -2.40 -13.31 -8.36
N LEU A 64 -2.04 -12.46 -7.40
CA LEU A 64 -1.64 -11.08 -7.68
C LEU A 64 -0.13 -10.96 -7.84
N GLY A 65 0.29 -10.24 -8.87
CA GLY A 65 1.69 -9.85 -9.06
C GLY A 65 2.03 -8.58 -8.28
N CYS A 66 1.10 -7.62 -8.25
CA CYS A 66 1.20 -6.43 -7.43
C CYS A 66 -0.16 -5.75 -7.25
N ILE A 67 -0.21 -4.80 -6.30
CA ILE A 67 -1.34 -3.89 -6.13
C ILE A 67 -0.80 -2.47 -6.14
N VAL A 68 -1.35 -1.61 -6.98
CA VAL A 68 -0.99 -0.19 -7.05
C VAL A 68 -2.06 0.62 -6.34
N PHE A 69 -1.65 1.45 -5.39
CA PHE A 69 -2.55 2.34 -4.67
C PHE A 69 -2.25 3.79 -5.02
N GLU A 70 -3.32 4.53 -5.28
CA GLU A 70 -3.30 5.97 -5.46
C GLU A 70 -4.12 6.62 -4.34
N ASN A 71 -3.45 7.45 -3.55
CA ASN A 71 -4.00 8.10 -2.37
C ASN A 71 -4.04 9.61 -2.62
N LYS A 72 -5.21 10.22 -2.46
CA LYS A 72 -5.40 11.66 -2.61
C LYS A 72 -6.14 12.25 -1.42
N PHE A 73 -5.63 13.37 -0.93
CA PHE A 73 -6.25 14.15 0.14
C PHE A 73 -6.75 15.49 -0.42
N GLU A 74 -8.00 15.83 -0.17
CA GLU A 74 -8.62 17.06 -0.65
C GLU A 74 -9.33 17.78 0.48
N GLN A 75 -9.24 19.12 0.50
CA GLN A 75 -9.99 19.92 1.46
C GLN A 75 -11.50 19.72 1.24
N SER A 76 -12.23 19.61 2.35
CA SER A 76 -13.70 19.58 2.39
C SER A 76 -14.19 20.62 3.41
N GLU A 77 -15.50 20.90 3.44
CA GLU A 77 -16.08 21.96 4.27
C GLU A 77 -15.74 21.85 5.77
N ALA A 78 -15.65 20.63 6.30
CA ALA A 78 -15.41 20.37 7.72
C ALA A 78 -14.16 19.51 7.99
N GLY A 79 -13.29 19.29 7.00
CA GLY A 79 -12.13 18.41 7.16
C GLY A 79 -11.48 18.02 5.84
N CYS A 80 -11.12 16.74 5.71
CA CYS A 80 -10.46 16.21 4.53
C CYS A 80 -11.30 15.09 3.89
N ARG A 81 -11.43 15.10 2.57
CA ARG A 81 -11.84 13.94 1.80
C ARG A 81 -10.58 13.14 1.44
N PHE A 82 -10.52 11.89 1.87
CA PHE A 82 -9.47 10.96 1.51
C PHE A 82 -9.99 9.95 0.49
N THR A 83 -9.34 9.87 -0.67
CA THR A 83 -9.69 8.92 -1.74
C THR A 83 -8.55 7.94 -1.93
N VAL A 84 -8.89 6.65 -2.01
CA VAL A 84 -7.98 5.56 -2.34
C VAL A 84 -8.48 4.87 -3.60
N ILE A 85 -7.63 4.74 -4.60
CA ILE A 85 -7.89 3.91 -5.79
C ILE A 85 -6.89 2.76 -5.77
N GLY A 86 -7.40 1.53 -5.78
CA GLY A 86 -6.58 0.31 -5.84
C GLY A 86 -6.66 -0.33 -7.23
N HIS A 87 -5.53 -0.58 -7.85
CA HIS A 87 -5.40 -1.33 -9.10
C HIS A 87 -4.75 -2.67 -8.80
N TYR A 88 -5.47 -3.76 -9.04
CA TYR A 88 -5.04 -5.11 -8.71
C TYR A 88 -4.54 -5.79 -10.00
N HIS A 89 -3.27 -6.16 -10.02
CA HIS A 89 -2.64 -6.75 -11.19
C HIS A 89 -2.36 -8.22 -10.94
N THR A 90 -2.95 -9.11 -11.74
CA THR A 90 -2.75 -10.55 -11.64
C THR A 90 -1.45 -11.01 -12.30
N MET A 91 -0.90 -12.13 -11.82
CA MET A 91 0.20 -12.83 -12.45
C MET A 91 -0.31 -13.54 -13.71
N GLY A 92 -0.10 -12.96 -14.89
CA GLY A 92 -0.54 -13.52 -16.18
C GLY A 92 -2.05 -13.38 -16.43
N ASP A 93 -2.57 -14.10 -17.44
CA ASP A 93 -3.99 -14.07 -17.84
C ASP A 93 -4.92 -14.83 -16.87
N ILE A 94 -4.72 -14.68 -15.56
CA ILE A 94 -5.58 -15.29 -14.55
C ILE A 94 -6.81 -14.41 -14.38
N LYS A 95 -7.98 -14.94 -14.77
CA LYS A 95 -9.29 -14.35 -14.47
C LYS A 95 -9.50 -14.35 -12.96
N VAL A 96 -9.57 -13.16 -12.36
CA VAL A 96 -10.11 -13.01 -11.01
C VAL A 96 -11.60 -13.34 -11.10
N ASN A 97 -12.02 -14.44 -10.49
CA ASN A 97 -13.43 -14.66 -10.21
C ASN A 97 -13.75 -13.94 -8.91
N GLU A 98 -14.69 -12.99 -8.96
CA GLU A 98 -15.27 -12.37 -7.78
C GLU A 98 -16.23 -13.38 -7.13
N ASP A 99 -15.99 -13.72 -5.86
CA ASP A 99 -17.01 -14.31 -4.97
C ASP A 99 -17.58 -13.22 -4.06
#